data_AF-A0A356QHL9-F1
#
_entry.id   AF-A0A356QHL9-F1
#
_cell.length_a   1.000
_cell.length_b   1.000
_cell.length_c   1.000
_cell.angle_alpha   90.00
_cell.angle_beta   90.00
_cell.angle_gamma   90.00
#
_symmetry.space_group_name_H-M   'P 1'
#
loop_
_entity.id
_entity.type
_entity.pdbx_description
1 polymer ?
#
loop_
_entity_poly.entity_id
_entity_poly.type
_entity_poly.pdbx_seq_one_letter_code
_entity_poly.pdbx_strand_id
1 'polypeptide(L)' 'LSVLGGDTSDRERLIDVLANVQLASPRGPLSFSASHHPIQNVYLREIRDGKHEVVSIAAENLEVPDDACQM' A
#
# COMPACT_ATOMS: atom_id res chain seq x y z
N LEU A 1 14.38 -0.75 1.13
CA LEU A 1 14.67 -1.69 2.25
C LEU A 1 16.16 -1.90 2.53
N SER A 2 17.07 -1.62 1.59
CA SER A 2 18.53 -1.64 1.84
C SER A 2 18.99 -0.66 2.93
N VAL A 3 18.21 0.38 3.23
CA VAL A 3 18.48 1.43 4.22
C VAL A 3 18.73 0.90 5.64
N LEU A 4 18.12 -0.21 6.00
CA LEU A 4 18.29 -0.83 7.32
C LEU A 4 19.39 -1.90 7.33
N GLY A 5 19.83 -2.39 6.16
CA GLY A 5 20.81 -3.48 6.10
C GLY A 5 20.38 -4.76 6.82
N GLY A 6 19.09 -4.94 7.10
CA GLY A 6 18.56 -6.05 7.90
C GLY A 6 18.59 -5.82 9.41
N ASP A 7 19.07 -4.67 9.89
CA ASP A 7 18.99 -4.31 11.31
C ASP A 7 17.56 -3.93 11.69
N THR A 8 17.02 -4.64 12.67
CA THR A 8 15.68 -4.44 13.23
C THR A 8 15.71 -4.12 14.73
N SER A 9 16.89 -3.90 15.29
CA SER A 9 17.07 -3.60 16.73
C SER A 9 16.60 -2.20 17.10
N ASP A 10 16.74 -1.24 16.18
CA ASP A 10 16.18 0.11 16.28
C ASP A 10 14.74 0.12 15.77
N ARG A 11 13.80 -0.04 16.70
CA ARG A 11 12.37 -0.14 16.40
C ARG A 11 11.81 1.15 15.78
N GLU A 12 12.21 2.31 16.28
CA GLU A 12 11.67 3.59 15.80
C GLU A 12 12.11 3.84 14.36
N ARG A 13 13.40 3.62 14.08
CA ARG A 13 13.93 3.72 12.72
C ARG A 13 13.33 2.68 11.78
N LEU A 14 13.08 1.46 12.25
CA LEU A 14 12.41 0.42 11.46
C LEU A 14 10.99 0.89 11.06
N ILE A 15 10.22 1.43 12.00
CA ILE A 15 8.86 1.92 11.74
C ILE A 15 8.90 3.08 10.75
N ASP A 16 9.79 4.06 10.94
CA ASP A 16 9.92 5.21 10.04
C ASP A 16 10.25 4.80 8.59
N VAL A 17 11.21 3.88 8.43
CA VAL A 17 11.57 3.36 7.09
C VAL A 17 10.40 2.60 6.45
N LEU A 18 9.64 1.83 7.23
CA LEU A 18 8.50 1.08 6.71
C LEU A 18 7.32 2.00 6.38
N ALA A 19 7.05 3.02 7.19
CA ALA A 19 5.98 3.99 6.94
C ALA A 19 6.18 4.76 5.63
N ASN A 20 7.45 5.04 5.27
CA ASN A 20 7.80 5.82 4.09
C ASN A 20 8.16 4.97 2.85
N VAL A 21 7.98 3.65 2.89
CA VAL A 21 8.36 2.79 1.76
C VAL A 21 7.40 2.94 0.59
N GLN A 22 7.96 2.98 -0.63
CA GLN A 22 7.22 2.86 -1.88
C GLN A 22 7.54 1.52 -2.53
N LEU A 23 6.51 0.80 -2.95
CA LEU A 23 6.60 -0.57 -3.44
C LEU A 23 6.02 -0.67 -4.84
N ALA A 24 6.80 -1.28 -5.74
CA ALA A 24 6.28 -1.78 -7.01
C ALA A 24 5.59 -3.14 -6.75
N SER A 25 4.34 -3.09 -6.29
CA SER A 25 3.57 -4.28 -5.93
C SER A 25 2.90 -4.90 -7.16
N PRO A 26 2.60 -6.21 -7.17
CA PRO A 26 1.72 -6.83 -8.18
C PRO A 26 0.32 -6.19 -8.24
N ARG A 27 -0.08 -5.46 -7.20
CA ARG A 27 -1.31 -4.65 -7.14
C ARG A 27 -1.16 -3.26 -7.78
N GLY A 28 -0.04 -2.95 -8.41
CA GLY A 28 0.35 -1.60 -8.82
C GLY A 28 1.22 -0.90 -7.76
N PRO A 29 1.51 0.40 -7.94
CA PRO A 29 2.20 1.20 -6.94
C PRO A 29 1.50 1.12 -5.58
N LEU A 30 2.28 1.01 -4.51
CA LEU A 30 1.78 0.89 -3.14
C LEU A 30 2.65 1.73 -2.21
N SER A 31 2.01 2.56 -1.40
CA SER A 31 2.61 3.30 -0.28
C SER A 31 1.67 3.26 0.92
N PHE A 32 1.98 3.99 1.99
CA PHE A 32 1.17 4.04 3.20
C PHE A 32 0.78 5.48 3.55
N SER A 33 -0.42 5.66 4.11
CA SER A 33 -0.86 6.92 4.71
C SER A 33 -0.17 7.16 6.06
N ALA A 34 -0.40 8.33 6.66
CA ALA A 34 0.11 8.64 8.00
C ALA A 34 -0.39 7.66 9.07
N SER A 35 -1.60 7.11 8.92
CA SER A 35 -2.15 6.06 9.80
C SER A 35 -1.74 4.63 9.42
N HIS A 36 -0.80 4.49 8.47
CA HIS A 36 -0.31 3.22 7.93
C HIS A 36 -1.33 2.41 7.12
N HIS A 37 -2.38 3.04 6.59
CA HIS A 37 -3.23 2.38 5.60
C HIS A 37 -2.54 2.29 4.23
N PRO A 38 -2.70 1.19 3.47
CA PRO A 38 -2.14 1.12 2.14
C PRO A 38 -2.86 2.06 1.17
N ILE A 39 -2.10 2.95 0.55
CA ILE A 39 -2.54 3.76 -0.59
C ILE A 39 -2.26 2.95 -1.86
N GLN A 40 -3.30 2.68 -2.65
CA GLN A 40 -3.24 1.73 -3.76
C GLN A 40 -4.33 1.95 -4.80
N ASN A 41 -4.16 1.35 -5.98
CA ASN A 41 -5.25 1.25 -6.94
C ASN A 41 -6.36 0.31 -6.46
N VAL A 42 -7.61 0.69 -6.75
CA VAL A 42 -8.80 -0.14 -6.63
C VAL A 42 -9.26 -0.52 -8.03
N TYR A 43 -9.49 -1.81 -8.26
CA TYR A 43 -9.79 -2.34 -9.60
C TYR A 43 -11.24 -2.79 -9.72
N LEU A 44 -11.89 -2.40 -10.81
CA LEU A 44 -13.14 -3.02 -11.23
C LEU A 44 -12.83 -4.39 -11.84
N ARG A 45 -13.54 -5.42 -11.38
CA ARG A 45 -13.36 -6.80 -11.83
C ARG A 45 -14.68 -7.42 -12.24
N GLU A 46 -14.65 -8.21 -13.29
CA GLU A 46 -15.79 -8.96 -13.82
C GLU A 46 -15.41 -10.44 -13.92
N ILE A 47 -16.37 -11.34 -13.69
CA ILE A 47 -16.16 -12.77 -13.94
C ILE A 47 -16.47 -13.04 -15.41
N ARG A 48 -15.46 -13.47 -16.17
CA ARG A 48 -15.59 -13.92 -17.56
C ARG A 48 -15.01 -15.32 -17.67
N ASP A 49 -15.78 -16.23 -18.27
CA ASP A 49 -15.39 -17.64 -18.43
C ASP A 49 -14.87 -18.31 -17.14
N GLY A 50 -15.53 -18.00 -16.01
CA GLY A 50 -15.17 -18.54 -14.70
C GLY A 50 -13.91 -17.96 -14.07
N LYS A 51 -13.33 -16.89 -14.64
CA LYS A 51 -12.15 -16.20 -14.11
C LYS A 51 -12.45 -14.74 -13.79
N HIS A 52 -11.81 -14.22 -12.75
CA HIS A 52 -11.87 -12.80 -12.45
C HIS A 52 -10.88 -12.03 -13.33
N GLU A 53 -11.39 -11.24 -14.25
CA GLU A 53 -10.60 -10.34 -15.08
C GLU A 53 -10.62 -8.92 -14.53
N VAL A 54 -9.49 -8.21 -14.65
CA VAL A 54 -9.42 -6.77 -14.36
C VAL A 54 -9.97 -6.02 -15.58
N VAL A 55 -11.00 -5.21 -15.36
CA VAL A 55 -11.66 -4.43 -16.43
C VAL A 55 -11.04 -3.04 -16.54
N SER A 56 -10.88 -2.37 -15.41
CA SER A 56 -10.31 -1.02 -15.32
C SER A 56 -9.86 -0.70 -13.89
N ILE A 57 -9.16 0.43 -13.73
CA ILE A 57 -8.95 1.05 -12.42
C ILE A 57 -10.21 1.84 -12.08
N ALA A 58 -10.84 1.50 -10.95
CA ALA A 58 -12.00 2.21 -10.42
C ALA A 58 -11.59 3.45 -9.61
N ALA A 59 -10.46 3.37 -8.89
CA ALA A 59 -9.83 4.50 -8.21
C ALA A 59 -8.31 4.31 -8.22
N GLU A 60 -7.57 5.32 -8.64
CA GLU A 60 -6.11 5.30 -8.68
C GLU A 60 -5.53 5.85 -7.37
N ASN A 61 -4.53 5.17 -6.79
CA ASN A 61 -3.86 5.55 -5.54
C ASN A 61 -4.84 6.03 -4.44
N LEU A 62 -5.89 5.25 -4.20
CA LEU A 62 -6.91 5.59 -3.22
C LEU A 62 -6.29 5.58 -1.81
N GLU A 63 -6.33 6.75 -1.18
CA GLU A 63 -6.17 6.90 0.26
C GLU A 63 -7.54 6.87 0.91
N VAL A 64 -7.70 6.03 1.93
CA VAL A 64 -8.97 5.90 2.66
C VAL A 64 -9.06 6.99 3.74
N PRO A 65 -10.25 7.57 4.00
CA PRO A 65 -10.42 8.49 5.11
C PRO A 65 -10.08 7.83 6.45
N ASP A 66 -9.23 8.46 7.24
CA ASP A 66 -8.68 7.90 8.47
C ASP A 66 -8.60 8.91 9.63
N ASP A 67 -9.41 9.98 9.57
CA ASP A 67 -9.40 11.14 10.49
C ASP A 67 -9.48 10.79 12.00
N ALA A 68 -9.99 9.59 12.33
CA ALA A 68 -10.10 9.11 13.70
C ALA A 68 -8.77 8.59 14.29
N CYS A 69 -7.76 8.31 13.46
CA CYS A 69 -6.45 7.81 13.87
C CYS A 69 -5.42 8.94 13.82
N GLN A 70 -4.97 9.37 15.00
CA GLN A 70 -3.88 10.35 15.13
C GLN A 70 -2.63 9.62 15.64
N MET A 71 -1.61 9.57 14.79
CA MET A 71 -0.32 8.93 15.02
C MET A 71 0.78 9.97 15.24
#